data_AF-A0A7S9GRC1-F1
#
_entry.id   AF-A0A7S9GRC1-F1
#
_cell.length_a   1.000
_cell.length_b   1.000
_cell.length_c   1.000
_cell.angle_alpha   90.00
_cell.angle_beta   90.00
_cell.angle_gamma   90.00
#
_symmetry.space_group_name_H-M   'P 1'
#
loop_
_entity.id
_entity.type
_entity.pdbx_description
1 polymer ?
#
loop_
_entity_poly.entity_id
_entity_poly.type
_entity_poly.pdbx_seq_one_letter_code
_entity_poly.pdbx_strand_id
1 'polypeptide(L)'
;MRLGALVIVAVGIAGMVAYDQYDKKVNYQRVDARVSAVSERCFLEKVERGAITKTTYTSDLLPCDVAQRLSREHPKWQGYDVRHKIEVQVAYVSPVDGVSHASSLQAAAFPNGKPLHPGDVLAILASKTKPDKTRWT
;
A
#
# COMPACT_ATOMS: atom_id res chain seq x y z
N MET A 1 -33.88 12.54 6.36
CA MET A 1 -32.59 13.21 6.05
C MET A 1 -31.37 12.30 6.12
N ARG A 2 -31.29 11.31 7.02
CA ARG A 2 -30.13 10.39 7.09
C ARG A 2 -29.99 9.41 5.91
N LEU A 3 -31.10 8.92 5.35
CA LEU A 3 -31.09 8.03 4.18
C LEU A 3 -30.54 8.69 2.91
N GLY A 4 -30.93 9.94 2.61
CA GLY A 4 -30.43 10.66 1.43
C GLY A 4 -28.91 10.90 1.50
N ALA A 5 -28.39 11.25 2.69
CA ALA A 5 -26.96 11.40 2.90
C ALA A 5 -26.20 10.07 2.72
N LEU A 6 -26.74 8.96 3.21
CA LEU A 6 -26.15 7.63 3.04
C LEU A 6 -26.12 7.20 1.57
N VAL A 7 -27.17 7.48 0.79
CA VAL A 7 -27.22 7.18 -0.65
C VAL A 7 -26.15 7.96 -1.41
N ILE A 8 -25.98 9.25 -1.13
CA ILE A 8 -24.96 10.08 -1.80
C ILE A 8 -23.56 9.54 -1.48
N VAL A 9 -23.28 9.21 -0.21
CA VAL A 9 -21.99 8.63 0.19
C VAL A 9 -21.75 7.29 -0.50
N ALA A 10 -22.77 6.42 -0.55
CA ALA A 10 -22.66 5.12 -1.21
C ALA A 10 -22.39 5.26 -2.72
N VAL A 11 -23.09 6.15 -3.41
CA VAL A 11 -22.87 6.44 -4.83
C VAL A 11 -21.47 7.02 -5.08
N GLY A 12 -21.01 7.92 -4.21
CA GLY A 12 -19.65 8.47 -4.29
C GLY A 12 -18.57 7.40 -4.16
N ILE A 13 -18.69 6.51 -3.17
CA ILE A 13 -17.75 5.39 -2.98
C ILE A 13 -17.79 4.44 -4.18
N ALA A 14 -18.99 4.05 -4.62
CA ALA A 14 -19.16 3.17 -5.77
C ALA A 14 -18.54 3.76 -7.04
N GLY A 15 -18.75 5.05 -7.30
CA GLY A 15 -18.18 5.77 -8.43
C GLY A 15 -16.65 5.78 -8.41
N MET A 16 -16.03 6.02 -7.24
CA MET A 16 -14.57 5.98 -7.09
C MET A 16 -14.00 4.59 -7.35
N VAL A 17 -14.62 3.54 -6.81
CA VAL A 17 -14.18 2.16 -7.02
C VAL A 17 -14.30 1.76 -8.49
N ALA A 18 -15.42 2.10 -9.13
CA ALA A 18 -15.64 1.84 -10.55
C ALA A 18 -14.61 2.57 -11.43
N TYR A 19 -14.32 3.83 -11.10
CA TYR A 19 -13.33 4.64 -11.82
C TYR A 19 -11.91 4.06 -11.67
N ASP A 20 -11.49 3.64 -10.48
CA ASP A 20 -10.16 3.05 -10.26
C ASP A 20 -9.98 1.75 -11.07
N GLN A 21 -11.00 0.88 -11.07
CA GLN A 21 -11.00 -0.36 -11.85
C GLN A 21 -10.96 -0.07 -13.35
N TYR A 22 -11.73 0.91 -13.82
CA TYR A 22 -11.72 1.34 -15.21
C TYR A 22 -10.36 1.91 -15.63
N ASP A 23 -9.77 2.81 -14.83
CA ASP A 23 -8.44 3.39 -15.06
C ASP A 23 -7.37 2.29 -15.18
N LYS A 24 -7.35 1.34 -14.25
CA LYS A 24 -6.44 0.19 -14.29
C LYS A 24 -6.59 -0.62 -15.57
N LYS A 25 -7.83 -0.91 -15.99
CA LYS A 25 -8.10 -1.73 -17.17
C LYS A 25 -7.73 -1.04 -18.48
N VAL A 26 -8.00 0.26 -18.59
CA VAL A 26 -7.80 1.01 -19.83
C VAL A 26 -6.36 1.52 -19.95
N ASN A 27 -5.82 2.12 -18.89
CA ASN A 27 -4.58 2.88 -18.94
C ASN A 27 -3.34 2.12 -18.46
N TYR A 28 -3.50 0.90 -17.93
CA TYR A 28 -2.39 0.08 -17.46
C TYR A 28 -2.37 -1.28 -18.15
N GLN A 29 -1.17 -1.83 -18.25
CA GLN A 29 -0.89 -3.15 -18.77
C GLN A 29 -0.18 -3.95 -17.68
N ARG A 30 -0.56 -5.22 -17.58
CA ARG A 30 0.13 -6.16 -16.70
C ARG A 30 1.51 -6.48 -17.30
N VAL A 31 2.55 -6.27 -16.53
CA VAL A 31 3.93 -6.58 -16.90
C VAL A 31 4.60 -7.34 -15.77
N ASP A 32 5.56 -8.19 -16.12
CA ASP A 32 6.39 -8.87 -15.14
C ASP A 32 7.48 -7.93 -14.66
N ALA A 33 7.63 -7.83 -13.35
CA ALA A 33 8.62 -7.01 -12.68
C ALA A 33 9.46 -7.86 -11.75
N ARG A 34 10.78 -7.67 -11.81
CA ARG A 34 11.74 -8.35 -10.96
C ARG A 34 12.00 -7.52 -9.72
N VAL A 35 11.86 -8.11 -8.54
CA VAL A 35 12.19 -7.47 -7.27
C VAL A 35 13.69 -7.21 -7.20
N SER A 36 14.07 -5.96 -7.01
CA SER A 36 15.46 -5.56 -6.76
C SER A 36 15.77 -5.47 -5.27
N ALA A 37 14.83 -4.97 -4.48
CA ALA A 37 14.97 -4.85 -3.02
C ALA A 37 13.61 -4.88 -2.32
N VAL A 38 13.61 -5.36 -1.07
CA VAL A 38 12.45 -5.33 -0.18
C VAL A 38 12.87 -4.72 1.14
N SER A 39 12.17 -3.68 1.57
CA SER A 39 12.35 -3.04 2.87
C SER A 39 11.06 -3.17 3.65
N GLU A 40 11.09 -3.99 4.71
CA GLU A 40 9.98 -4.12 5.64
C GLU A 40 10.26 -3.27 6.88
N ARG A 41 9.42 -2.26 7.09
CA ARG A 41 9.43 -1.44 8.31
C ARG A 41 8.04 -1.46 8.94
N CYS A 42 7.98 -1.30 10.24
CA CYS A 42 6.72 -1.18 10.95
C CYS A 42 6.68 0.12 11.76
N PHE A 43 5.48 0.59 12.05
CA PHE A 43 5.26 1.67 13.01
C PHE A 43 4.08 1.30 13.91
N LEU A 44 4.04 1.91 15.08
CA LEU A 44 3.00 1.72 16.07
C LEU A 44 1.94 2.80 15.84
N GLU A 45 0.68 2.40 15.81
CA GLU A 45 -0.45 3.29 15.64
C GLU A 45 -1.46 3.09 16.78
N LYS A 46 -1.90 4.18 17.39
CA LYS A 46 -3.07 4.16 18.28
C LYS A 46 -4.07 5.20 17.80
N VAL A 47 -5.29 4.74 17.59
CA VAL A 47 -6.41 5.60 17.18
C VAL A 47 -7.33 5.79 18.36
N GLU A 48 -7.43 7.01 18.86
CA GLU A 48 -8.38 7.39 19.90
C GLU A 48 -9.57 8.10 19.24
N ARG A 49 -10.77 7.53 19.40
CA ARG A 49 -12.02 8.13 18.90
C ARG A 49 -12.79 8.71 20.06
N GLY A 50 -12.87 10.03 20.14
CA GLY A 50 -13.81 10.75 20.98
C GLY A 50 -15.18 10.87 20.29
N ALA A 51 -16.13 11.53 20.96
CA ALA A 51 -17.48 11.77 20.42
C ALA A 51 -17.50 12.65 19.17
N ILE A 52 -16.45 13.46 18.94
CA ILE A 52 -16.35 14.44 17.85
C ILE A 52 -14.97 14.41 17.16
N THR A 53 -13.92 13.98 17.87
CA THR A 53 -12.54 14.00 17.38
C THR A 53 -11.97 12.60 17.20
N LYS A 54 -11.12 12.42 16.19
CA LYS A 54 -10.30 11.22 15.99
C LYS A 54 -8.84 11.64 16.04
N THR A 55 -8.10 11.17 17.04
CA THR A 55 -6.67 11.45 17.17
C THR A 55 -5.89 10.19 16.85
N THR A 56 -4.91 10.31 15.95
CA THR A 56 -4.01 9.21 15.58
C THR A 56 -2.63 9.51 16.14
N TYR A 57 -2.11 8.61 16.96
CA TYR A 57 -0.74 8.63 17.48
C TYR A 57 0.09 7.62 16.71
N THR A 58 1.23 8.05 16.18
CA THR A 58 2.15 7.18 15.43
C THR A 58 3.54 7.21 16.04
N SER A 59 4.27 6.10 15.97
CA SER A 59 5.72 6.07 16.18
C SER A 59 6.48 6.32 14.89
N ASP A 60 7.78 6.52 15.01
CA ASP A 60 8.71 6.41 13.89
C ASP A 60 8.71 5.00 13.28
N LEU A 61 9.30 4.88 12.09
CA LEU A 61 9.53 3.60 11.43
C LEU A 61 10.64 2.82 12.13
N LEU A 62 10.32 1.58 12.48
CA LEU A 62 11.16 0.68 13.25
C LEU A 62 11.28 -0.68 12.52
N PRO A 63 12.30 -1.49 12.84
CA PRO A 63 12.26 -2.91 12.55
C PRO A 63 10.98 -3.55 13.14
N CYS A 64 10.33 -4.45 12.39
CA CYS A 64 9.03 -4.99 12.80
C CYS A 64 9.09 -5.83 14.08
N ASP A 65 10.19 -6.53 14.31
CA ASP A 65 10.47 -7.25 15.55
C ASP A 65 10.57 -6.31 16.76
N VAL A 66 11.13 -5.12 16.58
CA VAL A 66 11.21 -4.08 17.62
C VAL A 66 9.82 -3.50 17.89
N ALA A 67 9.07 -3.16 16.84
CA ALA A 67 7.69 -2.66 16.99
C ALA A 67 6.80 -3.67 17.74
N GLN A 68 6.88 -4.96 17.39
CA GLN A 68 6.13 -6.02 18.06
C GLN A 68 6.55 -6.23 19.53
N ARG A 69 7.82 -6.00 19.88
CA ARG A 69 8.25 -6.03 21.28
C ARG A 69 7.74 -4.83 22.05
N LEU A 70 7.89 -3.63 21.49
CA LEU A 70 7.40 -2.40 22.10
C LEU A 70 5.89 -2.43 22.35
N SER A 71 5.09 -2.96 21.42
CA SER A 71 3.63 -3.07 21.60
C SER A 71 3.21 -4.03 22.72
N ARG A 72 4.08 -4.99 23.09
CA ARG A 72 3.80 -6.00 24.12
C ARG A 72 4.39 -5.65 25.48
N GLU A 73 5.60 -5.10 25.50
CA GLU A 73 6.42 -5.01 26.70
C GLU A 73 6.61 -3.58 27.22
N HIS A 74 6.51 -2.57 26.35
CA HIS A 74 6.83 -1.19 26.72
C HIS A 74 5.57 -0.41 27.16
N PRO A 75 5.49 0.12 28.39
CA PRO A 75 4.28 0.74 28.93
C PRO A 75 3.69 1.87 28.06
N LYS A 76 4.56 2.68 27.44
CA LYS A 76 4.14 3.76 26.52
C LYS A 76 3.42 3.26 25.26
N TRP A 77 3.85 2.11 24.74
CA TRP A 77 3.44 1.60 23.43
C TRP A 77 2.49 0.41 23.55
N GLN A 78 2.19 0.00 24.78
CA GLN A 78 1.29 -1.10 25.06
C GLN A 78 -0.11 -0.81 24.50
N GLY A 79 -0.65 -1.77 23.75
CA GLY A 79 -1.96 -1.64 23.12
C GLY A 79 -1.99 -0.77 21.86
N TYR A 80 -0.83 -0.35 21.32
CA TYR A 80 -0.75 0.20 19.97
C TYR A 80 -0.79 -0.93 18.93
N ASP A 81 -1.47 -0.68 17.81
CA ASP A 81 -1.49 -1.59 16.66
C ASP A 81 -0.15 -1.50 15.92
N VAL A 82 0.42 -2.66 15.56
CA VAL A 82 1.59 -2.71 14.69
C VAL A 82 1.11 -2.60 13.24
N ARG A 83 1.55 -1.55 12.54
CA ARG A 83 1.28 -1.31 11.12
C ARG A 83 2.54 -1.60 10.31
N HIS A 84 2.38 -2.31 9.20
CA HIS A 84 3.47 -2.58 8.27
C HIS A 84 3.52 -1.50 7.18
N LYS A 85 4.74 -1.14 6.82
CA LYS A 85 5.10 -0.30 5.68
C LYS A 85 6.17 -1.04 4.89
N ILE A 86 5.71 -1.83 3.93
CA ILE A 86 6.56 -2.63 3.06
C ILE A 86 6.82 -1.81 1.81
N GLU A 87 8.09 -1.63 1.48
CA GLU A 87 8.54 -1.00 0.24
C GLU A 87 9.22 -2.05 -0.63
N VAL A 88 8.68 -2.28 -1.82
CA VAL A 88 9.20 -3.24 -2.80
C VAL A 88 9.73 -2.45 -3.98
N GLN A 89 11.03 -2.50 -4.19
CA GLN A 89 11.67 -1.96 -5.37
C GLN A 89 11.67 -3.01 -6.47
N VAL A 90 11.25 -2.62 -7.65
CA VAL A 90 11.11 -3.52 -8.80
C VAL A 90 11.72 -2.91 -10.05
N ALA A 91 12.28 -3.76 -10.90
CA ALA A 91 12.67 -3.43 -12.27
C ALA A 91 11.67 -4.07 -13.24
N TYR A 92 11.18 -3.31 -14.22
CA TYR A 92 10.19 -3.75 -15.20
C TYR A 92 10.46 -3.14 -16.57
N VAL A 93 9.95 -3.77 -17.63
CA VAL A 93 9.98 -3.19 -18.97
C VAL A 93 8.71 -2.36 -19.17
N SER A 94 8.89 -1.06 -19.44
CA SER A 94 7.76 -0.16 -19.67
C SER A 94 7.12 -0.44 -21.03
N PRO A 95 5.76 -0.51 -21.10
CA PRO A 95 5.07 -0.70 -22.37
C PRO A 95 5.06 0.56 -23.25
N VAL A 96 5.53 1.70 -22.74
CA VAL A 96 5.56 2.98 -23.47
C VAL A 96 6.73 3.02 -24.44
N ASP A 97 7.90 2.59 -23.99
CA ASP A 97 9.20 2.76 -24.66
C ASP A 97 9.97 1.43 -24.82
N GLY A 98 9.53 0.34 -24.18
CA GLY A 98 10.21 -0.96 -24.23
C GLY A 98 11.52 -1.01 -23.44
N VAL A 99 11.78 -0.01 -22.58
CA VAL A 99 13.02 0.10 -21.80
C VAL A 99 12.80 -0.38 -20.36
N SER A 100 13.87 -0.83 -19.71
CA SER A 100 13.83 -1.19 -18.29
C SER A 100 13.79 0.05 -17.40
N HIS A 101 12.80 0.12 -16.51
CA HIS A 101 12.62 1.16 -15.51
C HIS A 101 12.61 0.56 -14.10
N ALA A 102 12.91 1.39 -13.11
CA ALA A 102 12.81 1.05 -11.71
C ALA A 102 11.61 1.75 -11.07
N SER A 103 10.92 1.07 -10.17
CA SER A 103 9.80 1.64 -9.42
C SER A 103 9.79 1.16 -7.98
N SER A 104 9.23 1.98 -7.08
CA SER A 104 9.02 1.64 -5.67
C SER A 104 7.53 1.53 -5.40
N LEU A 105 7.11 0.35 -4.95
CA LEU A 105 5.73 0.02 -4.63
C LEU A 105 5.57 -0.15 -3.13
N GLN A 106 4.69 0.65 -2.52
CA GLN A 106 4.40 0.57 -1.09
C GLN A 106 3.18 -0.30 -0.84
N ALA A 107 3.25 -1.17 0.17
CA ALA A 107 2.15 -2.02 0.59
C ALA A 107 2.05 -2.08 2.12
N ALA A 108 0.82 -2.22 2.61
CA ALA A 108 0.54 -2.45 4.03
C ALA A 108 0.63 -3.95 4.41
N ALA A 109 0.70 -4.84 3.42
CA ALA A 109 0.87 -6.27 3.57
C ALA A 109 1.53 -6.83 2.30
N PHE A 110 2.25 -7.94 2.43
CA PHE A 110 2.82 -8.59 1.26
C PHE A 110 1.71 -9.07 0.30
N PRO A 111 1.93 -8.99 -1.03
CA PRO A 111 0.99 -9.54 -1.99
C PRO A 111 0.81 -11.05 -1.74
N ASN A 112 -0.45 -11.50 -1.70
CA ASN A 112 -0.84 -12.88 -1.39
C ASN A 112 -0.36 -13.40 -0.02
N GLY A 113 0.03 -12.51 0.91
CA GLY A 113 0.48 -12.87 2.24
C GLY A 113 1.83 -13.59 2.31
N LYS A 114 2.61 -13.61 1.21
CA LYS A 114 3.93 -14.26 1.17
C LYS A 114 5.05 -13.23 1.14
N PRO A 115 6.11 -13.37 1.96
CA PRO A 115 7.25 -12.47 1.90
C PRO A 115 7.89 -12.51 0.51
N LEU A 116 8.23 -11.33 -0.01
CA LEU A 116 8.96 -11.17 -1.26
C LEU A 116 10.45 -11.06 -0.98
N HIS A 117 11.27 -11.56 -1.90
CA HIS A 117 12.72 -11.51 -1.83
C HIS A 117 13.30 -10.91 -3.11
N PRO A 118 14.50 -10.30 -3.03
CA PRO A 118 15.24 -9.89 -4.22
C PRO A 118 15.38 -11.05 -5.21
N GLY A 119 15.09 -10.78 -6.48
CA GLY A 119 15.10 -11.77 -7.55
C GLY A 119 13.73 -12.38 -7.87
N ASP A 120 12.75 -12.28 -6.97
CA ASP A 120 11.37 -12.74 -7.23
C ASP A 120 10.77 -11.97 -8.42
N VAL A 121 9.85 -12.61 -9.12
CA VAL A 121 9.09 -11.99 -10.21
C VAL A 121 7.64 -11.87 -9.78
N LEU A 122 7.09 -10.67 -9.90
CA LEU A 122 5.68 -10.42 -9.68
C LEU A 122 5.08 -9.62 -10.82
N ALA A 123 3.79 -9.80 -11.02
CA ALA A 123 3.06 -8.99 -11.97
C ALA A 123 2.68 -7.65 -11.34
N ILE A 124 2.96 -6.57 -12.05
CA ILE A 124 2.54 -5.21 -11.69
C ILE A 124 1.73 -4.60 -12.83
N LEU A 125 1.04 -3.50 -12.56
CA LEU A 125 0.38 -2.69 -13.57
C LEU A 125 1.30 -1.53 -13.94
N ALA A 126 1.82 -1.51 -15.17
CA ALA A 126 2.58 -0.38 -15.72
C ALA A 126 1.68 0.47 -16.62
N SER A 127 1.81 1.80 -16.57
CA SER A 127 1.01 2.69 -17.39
C SER A 127 1.41 2.58 -18.86
N LYS A 128 0.40 2.60 -19.74
CA LYS A 128 0.56 2.60 -21.20
C LYS A 128 0.98 3.95 -21.77
N THR A 129 0.98 5.01 -20.97
CA THR A 129 1.27 6.39 -21.42
C THR A 129 2.35 7.09 -20.61
N LYS A 130 2.65 6.61 -19.40
CA LYS A 130 3.65 7.21 -18.50
C LYS A 130 4.66 6.15 -18.06
N PRO A 131 5.92 6.21 -18.53
CA PRO A 131 6.89 5.13 -18.31
C PRO A 131 7.16 4.87 -16.82
N ASP A 132 7.19 5.92 -15.98
CA ASP A 132 7.52 5.82 -14.54
C ASP A 132 6.33 5.46 -13.63
N LYS A 133 5.13 5.29 -14.20
CA LYS A 133 3.91 5.10 -13.40
C LYS A 133 3.52 3.64 -13.31
N THR A 134 3.57 3.10 -12.10
CA THR A 134 3.19 1.72 -11.79
C THR A 134 2.13 1.65 -10.69
N ARG A 135 1.44 0.52 -10.58
CA ARG A 135 0.51 0.18 -9.50
C ARG A 135 0.57 -1.32 -9.18
N TRP A 136 0.15 -1.67 -7.96
CA TRP A 136 -0.18 -3.06 -7.62
C TRP A 136 -1.33 -3.58 -8.49
N THR A 137 -1.27 -4.86 -8.83
CA THR A 137 -2.37 -5.60 -9.48
C THR A 137 -3.55 -5.81 -8.56
#